data_AF-K7DQX7-F1
#
_entry.id   AF-K7DQX7-F1
#
_cell.length_a   1.000
_cell.length_b   1.000
_cell.length_c   1.000
_cell.angle_alpha   90.00
_cell.angle_beta   90.00
_cell.angle_gamma   90.00
#
_symmetry.space_group_name_H-M   'P 1'
#
loop_
_entity.id
_entity.type
_entity.pdbx_description
1 polymer ?
#
loop_
_entity_poly.entity_id
_entity_poly.type
_entity_poly.pdbx_seq_one_letter_code
_entity_poly.pdbx_strand_id
1 'polypeptide(L)'
;MGAQLSATVSAAAAAERARRGATMGAQLSTLGHVVLFPVWFLYSLLMKLFQRSTPAITLESPDIKYPLRLIDREIISHDTRRFRFALPSPQHILGLPVGQHIYLSARIDGNLVVRPYTPVSSDDDKGFVDLVIKVYFKDTHPKFPAGGKMSQYLESMQIGDTIEFRGPNGLLVYQGKGKFAIRPDKKSNPVIRTVKSVGMIAGGTGITPMLQVIRAIMKDPDDHTVCHLLFANQTEKDILLRPELEELRNEHSARFKLWYTLDRAPEAWDYSQGFVNEEMIRDHLPPPEEEPLVLMCGPPPMIQYACLPNLDRVGHPKERCFAF
;
A
#
# COMPACT_ATOMS: atom_id res chain seq x y z
N MET A 1 49.45 67.48 44.80
CA MET A 1 48.10 67.80 44.24
C MET A 1 47.81 67.14 42.88
N GLY A 2 48.59 66.15 42.41
CA GLY A 2 48.36 65.50 41.10
C GLY A 2 47.60 64.16 41.13
N ALA A 3 47.51 63.49 42.29
CA ALA A 3 46.92 62.15 42.37
C ALA A 3 45.38 62.13 42.47
N GLN A 4 44.75 63.19 43.00
CA GLN A 4 43.28 63.27 43.16
C GLN A 4 42.53 63.68 41.88
N LEU A 5 43.19 64.37 40.94
CA LEU A 5 42.60 64.76 39.64
C LEU A 5 42.59 63.61 38.62
N SER A 6 43.50 62.63 38.73
CA SER A 6 43.59 61.50 37.81
C SER A 6 42.48 60.46 38.04
N ALA A 7 42.08 60.24 39.30
CA ALA A 7 41.07 59.25 39.67
C ALA A 7 39.64 59.65 39.25
N THR A 8 39.31 60.94 39.30
CA THR A 8 37.97 61.44 38.96
C THR A 8 37.70 61.46 37.45
N VAL A 9 38.71 61.71 36.63
CA VAL A 9 38.60 61.68 35.15
C VAL A 9 38.45 60.24 34.64
N SER A 10 39.14 59.28 35.27
CA SER A 10 39.05 57.85 34.91
C SER A 10 37.66 57.25 35.19
N ALA A 11 37.04 57.60 36.32
CA ALA A 11 35.72 57.12 36.68
C ALA A 11 34.59 57.67 35.78
N ALA A 12 34.68 58.94 35.38
CA ALA A 12 33.70 59.56 34.47
C ALA A 12 33.77 58.96 33.05
N ALA A 13 34.97 58.70 32.53
CA ALA A 13 35.15 58.08 31.22
C ALA A 13 34.63 56.62 31.19
N ALA A 14 34.79 55.86 32.29
CA ALA A 14 34.25 54.52 32.41
C ALA A 14 32.71 54.49 32.43
N ALA A 15 32.09 55.42 33.16
CA ALA A 15 30.63 55.54 33.23
C ALA A 15 30.01 55.94 31.88
N GLU A 16 30.66 56.81 31.11
CA GLU A 16 30.18 57.21 29.79
C GLU A 16 30.32 56.09 28.75
N ARG A 17 31.42 55.31 28.81
CA ARG A 17 31.59 54.09 27.98
C ARG A 17 30.52 53.04 28.28
N ALA A 18 30.18 52.83 29.54
CA ALA A 18 29.13 51.90 29.95
C ALA A 18 27.73 52.36 29.45
N ARG A 19 27.42 53.66 29.54
CA ARG A 19 26.15 54.21 29.02
C ARG A 19 26.03 54.09 27.50
N ARG A 20 27.11 54.38 26.75
CA ARG A 20 27.13 54.24 25.28
C ARG A 20 27.01 52.78 24.84
N GLY A 21 27.65 51.85 25.55
CA GLY A 21 27.52 50.41 25.29
C GLY A 21 26.09 49.89 25.51
N ALA A 22 25.43 50.33 26.59
CA ALA A 22 24.05 49.94 26.90
C ALA A 22 23.03 50.50 25.89
N THR A 23 23.20 51.75 25.43
CA THR A 23 22.31 52.37 24.43
C THR A 23 22.50 51.76 23.04
N MET A 24 23.73 51.44 22.65
CA MET A 24 23.99 50.76 21.37
C MET A 24 23.43 49.33 21.35
N GLY A 25 23.54 48.60 22.48
CA GLY A 25 22.92 47.27 22.64
C GLY A 25 21.39 47.30 22.56
N ALA A 26 20.74 48.32 23.14
CA ALA A 26 19.30 48.49 23.07
C ALA A 26 18.80 48.90 21.67
N GLN A 27 19.59 49.67 20.90
CA GLN A 27 19.27 50.01 19.51
C GLN A 27 19.46 48.82 18.57
N LEU A 28 20.50 48.01 18.77
CA LEU A 28 20.71 46.78 18.00
C LEU A 28 19.63 45.72 18.26
N SER A 29 19.18 45.58 19.52
CA SER A 29 18.09 44.64 19.84
C SER A 29 16.75 45.08 19.26
N THR A 30 16.42 46.38 19.35
CA THR A 30 15.19 46.92 18.75
C THR A 30 15.18 46.83 17.23
N LEU A 31 16.31 47.08 16.55
CA LEU A 31 16.42 46.90 15.09
C LEU A 31 16.24 45.43 14.68
N GLY A 32 16.80 44.49 15.45
CA GLY A 32 16.59 43.05 15.24
C GLY A 32 15.13 42.66 15.33
N HIS A 33 14.39 43.18 16.32
CA HIS A 33 12.95 42.91 16.46
C HIS A 33 12.10 43.54 15.35
N VAL A 34 12.43 44.75 14.89
CA VAL A 34 11.64 45.44 13.86
C VAL A 34 11.84 44.86 12.46
N VAL A 35 13.01 44.28 12.16
CA VAL A 35 13.29 43.74 10.81
C VAL A 35 13.15 42.22 10.74
N LEU A 36 13.64 41.46 11.72
CA LEU A 36 13.62 39.99 11.65
C LEU A 36 12.23 39.42 11.93
N PHE A 37 11.43 40.08 12.78
CA PHE A 37 10.11 39.58 13.14
C PHE A 37 9.10 39.67 11.98
N PRO A 38 8.98 40.79 11.23
CA PRO A 38 8.08 40.84 10.09
C PRO A 38 8.52 39.93 8.96
N VAL A 39 9.83 39.79 8.71
CA VAL A 39 10.38 38.88 7.69
C VAL A 39 10.11 37.42 8.07
N TRP A 40 10.34 37.03 9.33
CA TRP A 40 10.01 35.70 9.83
C TRP A 40 8.50 35.43 9.82
N PHE A 41 7.69 36.43 10.16
CA PHE A 41 6.23 36.33 10.11
C PHE A 41 5.71 36.18 8.68
N LEU A 42 6.22 36.97 7.73
CA LEU A 42 5.89 36.84 6.31
C LEU A 42 6.34 35.48 5.76
N TYR A 43 7.56 35.05 6.10
CA TYR A 43 8.09 33.74 5.74
C TYR A 43 7.24 32.60 6.33
N SER A 44 6.83 32.69 7.60
CA SER A 44 5.94 31.72 8.26
C SER A 44 4.56 31.69 7.62
N LEU A 45 3.99 32.85 7.26
CA LEU A 45 2.73 32.95 6.55
C LEU A 45 2.82 32.35 5.14
N LEU A 46 3.92 32.63 4.42
CA LEU A 46 4.21 32.06 3.11
C LEU A 46 4.41 30.54 3.20
N MET A 47 5.17 30.06 4.18
CA MET A 47 5.38 28.63 4.42
C MET A 47 4.10 27.90 4.84
N LYS A 48 3.16 28.58 5.53
CA LYS A 48 1.81 28.05 5.79
C LYS A 48 0.96 27.97 4.53
N LEU A 49 1.11 28.90 3.59
CA LEU A 49 0.46 28.82 2.26
C LEU A 49 1.04 27.66 1.43
N PHE A 50 2.30 27.28 1.66
CA PHE A 50 2.95 26.12 1.03
C PHE A 50 2.88 24.82 1.86
N GLN A 51 2.31 24.84 3.07
CA GLN A 51 2.06 23.62 3.84
C GLN A 51 0.94 22.83 3.16
N ARG A 52 1.33 21.83 2.37
CA ARG A 52 0.41 20.80 1.91
C ARG A 52 -0.19 20.14 3.16
N SER A 53 -1.47 20.39 3.40
CA SER A 53 -2.25 19.67 4.41
C SER A 53 -2.12 18.18 4.12
N THR A 54 -1.67 17.41 5.12
CA THR A 54 -1.71 15.96 5.08
C THR A 54 -3.17 15.54 4.88
N PRO A 55 -3.48 14.70 3.89
CA PRO A 55 -4.84 14.22 3.68
C PRO A 55 -5.39 13.56 4.94
N ALA A 56 -6.67 13.75 5.22
CA ALA A 56 -7.34 13.05 6.31
C ALA A 56 -7.43 11.55 5.99
N ILE A 57 -7.22 10.72 7.01
CA ILE A 57 -7.22 9.25 6.88
C ILE A 57 -8.59 8.73 7.28
N THR A 58 -9.16 7.84 6.47
CA THR A 58 -10.45 7.20 6.77
C THR A 58 -10.32 6.14 7.86
N LEU A 59 -9.33 5.26 7.74
CA LEU A 59 -9.09 4.15 8.66
C LEU A 59 -8.21 4.56 9.84
N GLU A 60 -8.73 5.45 10.69
CA GLU A 60 -7.99 5.97 11.85
C GLU A 60 -7.69 4.89 12.90
N SER A 61 -8.55 3.87 13.02
CA SER A 61 -8.38 2.75 13.94
C SER A 61 -8.81 1.42 13.30
N PRO A 62 -8.01 0.34 13.47
CA PRO A 62 -8.31 -0.98 12.94
C PRO A 62 -9.49 -1.68 13.61
N ASP A 63 -9.99 -1.15 14.72
CA ASP A 63 -11.14 -1.70 15.45
C ASP A 63 -12.47 -0.99 15.11
N ILE A 64 -12.40 0.22 14.54
CA ILE A 64 -13.57 1.00 14.16
C ILE A 64 -14.08 0.54 12.78
N LYS A 65 -15.41 0.54 12.63
CA LYS A 65 -16.07 0.24 11.37
C LYS A 65 -16.58 1.54 10.74
N TYR A 66 -16.24 1.71 9.46
CA TYR A 66 -16.57 2.90 8.68
C TYR A 66 -17.56 2.50 7.57
N PRO A 67 -18.84 2.90 7.65
CA PRO A 67 -19.79 2.63 6.58
C PRO A 67 -19.47 3.52 5.37
N LEU A 68 -18.98 2.91 4.29
CA LEU A 68 -18.66 3.63 3.06
C LEU A 68 -19.72 3.38 2.00
N ARG A 69 -20.06 4.43 1.26
CA ARG A 69 -21.15 4.44 0.28
C ARG A 69 -20.66 3.97 -1.08
N LEU A 70 -21.32 2.98 -1.68
CA LEU A 70 -21.09 2.58 -3.06
C LEU A 70 -21.52 3.72 -3.99
N ILE A 71 -20.58 4.24 -4.79
CA ILE A 71 -20.84 5.36 -5.71
C ILE A 71 -20.73 4.97 -7.18
N ASP A 72 -20.03 3.88 -7.50
CA ASP A 72 -19.91 3.37 -8.85
C ASP A 72 -19.67 1.85 -8.84
N ARG A 73 -20.13 1.18 -9.91
CA ARG A 73 -19.92 -0.25 -10.14
C ARG A 73 -19.69 -0.49 -11.62
N GLU A 74 -18.48 -0.87 -11.96
CA GLU A 74 -18.10 -1.24 -13.33
C GLU A 74 -18.11 -2.77 -13.51
N ILE A 75 -18.58 -3.22 -14.67
CA ILE A 75 -18.50 -4.62 -15.09
C ILE A 75 -17.19 -4.82 -15.84
N ILE A 76 -16.23 -5.54 -15.21
CA ILE A 76 -14.95 -5.88 -15.84
C ILE A 76 -15.08 -7.11 -16.74
N SER A 77 -15.79 -8.12 -16.26
CA SER A 77 -16.03 -9.37 -16.99
C SER A 77 -17.38 -9.97 -16.61
N HIS A 78 -17.72 -11.15 -17.13
CA HIS A 78 -18.97 -11.84 -16.80
C HIS A 78 -19.20 -11.99 -15.27
N ASP A 79 -18.14 -12.23 -14.51
CA ASP A 79 -18.20 -12.47 -13.07
C ASP A 79 -17.29 -11.55 -12.23
N THR A 80 -16.70 -10.51 -12.82
CA THR A 80 -15.84 -9.58 -12.09
C THR A 80 -16.37 -8.16 -12.16
N ARG A 81 -16.31 -7.45 -11.04
CA ARG A 81 -16.72 -6.05 -10.93
C ARG A 81 -15.64 -5.21 -10.27
N ARG A 82 -15.59 -3.93 -10.60
CA ARG A 82 -14.93 -2.90 -9.78
C ARG A 82 -15.99 -2.12 -9.02
N PHE A 83 -15.95 -2.20 -7.70
CA PHE A 83 -16.82 -1.45 -6.80
C PHE A 83 -16.05 -0.25 -6.25
N ARG A 84 -16.57 0.95 -6.48
CA ARG A 84 -16.00 2.19 -5.96
C ARG A 84 -16.83 2.71 -4.81
N PHE A 85 -16.19 2.92 -3.66
CA PHE A 85 -16.84 3.49 -2.49
C PHE A 85 -16.30 4.89 -2.20
N ALA A 86 -17.18 5.81 -1.84
CA ALA A 86 -16.79 7.15 -1.40
C ALA A 86 -16.14 7.10 -0.02
N LEU A 87 -15.02 7.80 0.13
CA LEU A 87 -14.43 8.13 1.43
C LEU A 87 -15.20 9.30 2.08
N PRO A 88 -14.98 9.61 3.37
CA PRO A 88 -15.76 10.62 4.10
C PRO A 88 -15.75 12.02 3.47
N SER A 89 -14.68 12.38 2.75
CA SER A 89 -14.66 13.58 1.90
C SER A 89 -13.81 13.37 0.65
N PRO A 90 -13.95 14.21 -0.39
CA PRO A 90 -13.13 14.13 -1.60
C PRO A 90 -11.62 14.32 -1.37
N GLN A 91 -11.20 14.78 -0.19
CA GLN A 91 -9.81 14.98 0.19
C GLN A 91 -9.26 13.87 1.09
N HIS A 92 -10.12 12.95 1.56
CA HIS A 92 -9.66 11.81 2.34
C HIS A 92 -8.87 10.83 1.49
N ILE A 93 -7.96 10.12 2.15
CA ILE A 93 -7.35 8.88 1.68
C ILE A 93 -7.86 7.73 2.55
N LEU A 94 -7.63 6.50 2.13
CA LEU A 94 -8.10 5.34 2.90
C LEU A 94 -7.27 5.17 4.18
N GLY A 95 -5.95 5.34 4.09
CA GLY A 95 -4.99 5.04 5.15
C GLY A 95 -4.62 3.56 5.16
N LEU A 96 -4.23 3.03 4.01
CA LEU A 96 -3.92 1.62 3.84
C LEU A 96 -2.45 1.42 3.44
N PRO A 97 -1.59 1.01 4.37
CA PRO A 97 -0.20 0.66 4.05
C PRO A 97 -0.13 -0.44 2.98
N VAL A 98 0.79 -0.29 2.03
CA VAL A 98 1.01 -1.25 0.95
C VAL A 98 1.34 -2.63 1.53
N GLY A 99 0.65 -3.68 1.11
CA GLY A 99 0.75 -5.03 1.65
C GLY A 99 -0.32 -5.39 2.68
N GLN A 100 -1.16 -4.43 3.08
CA GLN A 100 -2.30 -4.66 3.97
C GLN A 100 -3.64 -4.63 3.22
N HIS A 101 -4.67 -5.16 3.88
CA HIS A 101 -6.04 -5.26 3.37
C HIS A 101 -7.05 -4.67 4.35
N ILE A 102 -8.29 -4.53 3.88
CA ILE A 102 -9.45 -4.19 4.70
C ILE A 102 -10.35 -5.41 4.89
N TYR A 103 -11.24 -5.35 5.87
CA TYR A 103 -12.37 -6.26 6.02
C TYR A 103 -13.66 -5.53 5.68
N LEU A 104 -14.51 -6.19 4.89
CA LEU A 104 -15.91 -5.83 4.77
C LEU A 104 -16.73 -6.68 5.75
N SER A 105 -17.68 -6.07 6.44
CA SER A 105 -18.67 -6.78 7.25
C SER A 105 -20.11 -6.40 6.89
N ALA A 106 -20.96 -7.42 6.82
CA ALA A 106 -22.39 -7.26 6.57
C ALA A 106 -23.18 -8.40 7.25
N ARG A 107 -24.44 -8.14 7.61
CA ARG A 107 -25.38 -9.20 8.01
C ARG A 107 -26.07 -9.74 6.75
N ILE A 108 -25.78 -10.98 6.39
CA ILE A 108 -26.30 -11.66 5.21
C ILE A 108 -27.05 -12.90 5.69
N ASP A 109 -28.35 -12.99 5.38
CA ASP A 109 -29.25 -14.06 5.83
C ASP A 109 -29.17 -14.30 7.34
N GLY A 110 -29.26 -13.21 8.11
CA GLY A 110 -29.20 -13.20 9.59
C GLY A 110 -27.80 -13.39 10.19
N ASN A 111 -26.80 -13.79 9.40
CA ASN A 111 -25.45 -14.10 9.87
C ASN A 111 -24.47 -12.96 9.60
N LEU A 112 -23.57 -12.68 10.56
CA LEU A 112 -22.46 -11.76 10.32
C LEU A 112 -21.43 -12.43 9.40
N VAL A 113 -21.20 -11.85 8.22
CA VAL A 113 -20.18 -12.29 7.27
C VAL A 113 -19.09 -11.23 7.21
N VAL A 114 -17.84 -11.65 7.45
CA VAL A 114 -16.66 -10.79 7.38
C VAL A 114 -15.69 -11.36 6.36
N ARG A 115 -15.21 -10.55 5.41
CA ARG A 115 -14.28 -11.00 4.36
C ARG A 115 -13.17 -9.97 4.11
N PRO A 116 -11.92 -10.42 3.93
CA PRO A 116 -10.83 -9.54 3.56
C PRO A 116 -10.90 -9.17 2.08
N TYR A 117 -10.54 -7.93 1.74
CA TYR A 117 -10.31 -7.47 0.38
C TYR A 117 -9.13 -6.51 0.36
N THR A 118 -8.24 -6.67 -0.61
CA THR A 118 -7.18 -5.69 -0.88
C THR A 118 -7.65 -4.74 -1.96
N PRO A 119 -7.80 -3.43 -1.66
CA PRO A 119 -8.09 -2.43 -2.67
C PRO A 119 -7.04 -2.40 -3.79
N VAL A 120 -7.49 -2.08 -5.00
CA VAL A 120 -6.60 -1.83 -6.14
C VAL A 120 -6.25 -0.35 -6.31
N SER A 121 -6.97 0.52 -5.61
CA SER A 121 -6.60 1.92 -5.36
C SER A 121 -5.55 2.02 -4.25
N SER A 122 -4.97 3.21 -4.09
CA SER A 122 -3.90 3.52 -3.14
C SER A 122 -4.22 4.79 -2.35
N ASP A 123 -3.36 5.14 -1.38
CA ASP A 123 -3.48 6.40 -0.64
C ASP A 123 -3.10 7.65 -1.49
N ASP A 124 -2.76 7.47 -2.75
CA ASP A 124 -2.69 8.56 -3.73
C ASP A 124 -4.05 8.93 -4.31
N ASP A 125 -5.00 7.99 -4.28
CA ASP A 125 -6.36 8.15 -4.76
C ASP A 125 -7.20 8.83 -3.68
N LYS A 126 -7.63 10.06 -3.96
CA LYS A 126 -8.39 10.86 -3.01
C LYS A 126 -9.89 10.69 -3.22
N GLY A 127 -10.61 10.58 -2.11
CA GLY A 127 -12.08 10.60 -2.07
C GLY A 127 -12.77 9.28 -2.39
N PHE A 128 -12.04 8.25 -2.81
CA PHE A 128 -12.63 6.94 -3.09
C PHE A 128 -11.69 5.77 -2.77
N VAL A 129 -12.27 4.57 -2.71
CA VAL A 129 -11.55 3.29 -2.67
C VAL A 129 -12.17 2.32 -3.69
N ASP A 130 -11.33 1.65 -4.49
CA ASP A 130 -11.75 0.67 -5.49
C ASP A 130 -11.43 -0.76 -5.05
N LEU A 131 -12.44 -1.62 -5.07
CA LEU A 131 -12.31 -3.06 -4.87
C LEU A 131 -12.63 -3.80 -6.18
N VAL A 132 -11.70 -4.65 -6.64
CA VAL A 132 -11.96 -5.57 -7.76
C VAL A 132 -12.32 -6.93 -7.20
N ILE A 133 -13.54 -7.39 -7.49
CA ILE A 133 -14.13 -8.54 -6.83
C ILE A 133 -14.72 -9.49 -7.87
N LYS A 134 -14.32 -10.76 -7.77
CA LYS A 134 -14.96 -11.86 -8.47
C LYS A 134 -16.23 -12.29 -7.72
N VAL A 135 -17.35 -12.24 -8.42
CA VAL A 135 -18.68 -12.63 -7.96
C VAL A 135 -18.85 -14.13 -8.17
N TYR A 136 -18.84 -14.87 -7.07
CA TYR A 136 -19.17 -16.30 -7.09
C TYR A 136 -20.69 -16.48 -7.11
N PHE A 137 -21.29 -16.51 -8.29
CA PHE A 137 -22.73 -16.73 -8.45
C PHE A 137 -23.15 -18.12 -7.98
N LYS A 138 -24.34 -18.22 -7.40
CA LYS A 138 -25.03 -19.49 -7.13
C LYS A 138 -25.27 -20.27 -8.43
N ASP A 139 -25.50 -21.57 -8.28
CA ASP A 139 -25.88 -22.49 -9.37
C ASP A 139 -24.86 -22.56 -10.53
N THR A 140 -23.62 -22.11 -10.29
CA THR A 140 -22.55 -22.06 -11.31
C THR A 140 -21.51 -23.15 -11.10
N HIS A 141 -21.07 -23.40 -9.86
CA HIS A 141 -20.04 -24.38 -9.56
C HIS A 141 -20.62 -25.58 -8.78
N PRO A 142 -20.41 -26.83 -9.23
CA PRO A 142 -21.07 -28.02 -8.66
C PRO A 142 -20.70 -28.26 -7.19
N LYS A 143 -19.47 -27.95 -6.78
CA LYS A 143 -19.04 -28.06 -5.37
C LYS A 143 -19.52 -26.91 -4.47
N PHE A 144 -19.99 -25.80 -5.06
CA PHE A 144 -20.37 -24.59 -4.34
C PHE A 144 -21.71 -24.04 -4.88
N PRO A 145 -22.80 -24.82 -4.80
CA PRO A 145 -24.07 -24.45 -5.43
C PRO A 145 -24.67 -23.16 -4.87
N ALA A 146 -24.41 -22.82 -3.60
CA ALA A 146 -24.89 -21.57 -2.99
C ALA A 146 -24.12 -20.31 -3.42
N GLY A 147 -22.99 -20.45 -4.12
CA GLY A 147 -22.11 -19.33 -4.47
C GLY A 147 -21.42 -18.69 -3.25
N GLY A 148 -20.88 -17.48 -3.44
CA GLY A 148 -20.19 -16.71 -2.43
C GLY A 148 -21.11 -15.73 -1.71
N LYS A 149 -21.18 -15.80 -0.38
CA LYS A 149 -22.06 -14.95 0.43
C LYS A 149 -21.79 -13.45 0.23
N MET A 150 -20.57 -13.01 0.56
CA MET A 150 -20.22 -11.59 0.50
C MET A 150 -20.17 -11.06 -0.95
N SER A 151 -19.66 -11.85 -1.89
CA SER A 151 -19.53 -11.40 -3.27
C SER A 151 -20.89 -11.21 -3.95
N GLN A 152 -21.86 -12.10 -3.69
CA GLN A 152 -23.24 -11.93 -4.18
C GLN A 152 -23.97 -10.80 -3.46
N TYR A 153 -23.71 -10.58 -2.16
CA TYR A 153 -24.24 -9.43 -1.44
C TYR A 153 -23.77 -8.12 -2.06
N LEU A 154 -22.47 -7.99 -2.36
CA LEU A 154 -21.92 -6.81 -3.04
C LEU A 154 -22.52 -6.61 -4.43
N GLU A 155 -22.70 -7.68 -5.21
CA GLU A 155 -23.39 -7.60 -6.52
C GLU A 155 -24.87 -7.16 -6.38
N SER A 156 -25.51 -7.45 -5.25
CA SER A 156 -26.90 -7.03 -4.99
C SER A 156 -27.04 -5.58 -4.50
N MET A 157 -25.94 -4.94 -4.08
CA MET A 157 -25.97 -3.55 -3.60
C MET A 157 -26.41 -2.59 -4.72
N GLN A 158 -27.17 -1.59 -4.33
CA GLN A 158 -27.53 -0.45 -5.19
C GLN A 158 -26.53 0.69 -4.99
N ILE A 159 -26.37 1.53 -6.01
CA ILE A 159 -25.61 2.77 -5.86
C ILE A 159 -26.28 3.61 -4.77
N GLY A 160 -25.50 4.03 -3.77
CA GLY A 160 -26.00 4.71 -2.58
C GLY A 160 -26.03 3.85 -1.32
N ASP A 161 -26.02 2.51 -1.44
CA ASP A 161 -25.93 1.61 -0.29
C ASP A 161 -24.57 1.73 0.39
N THR A 162 -24.52 1.42 1.68
CA THR A 162 -23.29 1.42 2.47
C THR A 162 -22.89 0.03 2.93
N ILE A 163 -21.59 -0.18 3.13
CA ILE A 163 -21.05 -1.38 3.76
C ILE A 163 -19.93 -0.99 4.74
N GLU A 164 -19.79 -1.75 5.83
CA GLU A 164 -18.80 -1.48 6.87
C GLU A 164 -17.39 -1.90 6.41
N PHE A 165 -16.48 -0.94 6.32
CA PHE A 165 -15.05 -1.14 6.15
C PHE A 165 -14.34 -1.13 7.50
N ARG A 166 -13.36 -2.00 7.68
CA ARG A 166 -12.47 -1.99 8.85
C ARG A 166 -11.05 -2.37 8.47
N GLY A 167 -10.06 -1.66 8.98
CA GLY A 167 -8.66 -1.88 8.68
C GLY A 167 -7.80 -0.72 9.18
N PRO A 168 -6.52 -0.66 8.80
CA PRO A 168 -5.81 -1.64 7.98
C PRO A 168 -5.47 -2.93 8.76
N ASN A 169 -5.31 -4.06 8.07
CA ASN A 169 -4.91 -5.34 8.66
C ASN A 169 -3.96 -6.10 7.71
N GLY A 170 -3.11 -6.94 8.27
CA GLY A 170 -2.13 -7.71 7.50
C GLY A 170 -0.78 -7.73 8.22
N LEU A 171 -0.03 -8.81 8.04
CA LEU A 171 1.26 -9.01 8.71
C LEU A 171 2.43 -8.41 7.92
N LEU A 172 2.24 -8.11 6.64
CA LEU A 172 3.24 -7.57 5.73
C LEU A 172 2.95 -6.11 5.42
N VAL A 173 3.98 -5.27 5.44
CA VAL A 173 3.96 -3.90 4.91
C VAL A 173 5.17 -3.70 4.00
N TYR A 174 4.93 -3.24 2.78
CA TYR A 174 5.99 -2.76 1.89
C TYR A 174 6.32 -1.31 2.24
N GLN A 175 7.59 -1.06 2.56
CA GLN A 175 8.10 0.24 3.01
C GLN A 175 8.86 0.99 1.91
N GLY A 176 8.82 0.50 0.67
CA GLY A 176 9.54 1.06 -0.47
C GLY A 176 10.97 0.52 -0.60
N LYS A 177 11.52 0.62 -1.82
CA LYS A 177 12.93 0.33 -2.16
C LYS A 177 13.39 -1.04 -1.65
N GLY A 178 12.59 -2.07 -1.93
CA GLY A 178 12.85 -3.46 -1.60
C GLY A 178 12.62 -3.83 -0.14
N LYS A 179 12.20 -2.89 0.72
CA LYS A 179 12.07 -3.11 2.16
C LYS A 179 10.66 -3.60 2.54
N PHE A 180 10.60 -4.75 3.16
CA PHE A 180 9.39 -5.36 3.71
C PHE A 180 9.49 -5.46 5.24
N ALA A 181 8.42 -5.08 5.93
CA ALA A 181 8.22 -5.31 7.34
C ALA A 181 7.20 -6.44 7.52
N ILE A 182 7.66 -7.61 7.96
CA ILE A 182 6.81 -8.81 8.08
C ILE A 182 6.75 -9.25 9.53
N ARG A 183 5.55 -9.29 10.11
CA ARG A 183 5.33 -9.81 11.45
C ARG A 183 5.12 -11.33 11.38
N PRO A 184 5.79 -12.13 12.24
CA PRO A 184 5.50 -13.56 12.37
C PRO A 184 4.05 -13.83 12.81
N ASP A 185 3.51 -12.95 13.65
CA ASP A 185 2.16 -13.00 14.17
C ASP A 185 1.70 -11.58 14.57
N LYS A 186 0.42 -11.39 14.93
CA LYS A 186 -0.14 -10.06 15.24
C LYS A 186 0.47 -9.36 16.46
N LYS A 187 1.12 -10.10 17.37
CA LYS A 187 1.67 -9.59 18.64
C LYS A 187 3.18 -9.34 18.54
N SER A 188 3.85 -10.00 17.61
CA SER A 188 5.29 -9.87 17.39
C SER A 188 5.65 -8.57 16.65
N ASN A 189 6.85 -8.06 16.93
CA ASN A 189 7.43 -6.95 16.16
C ASN A 189 7.77 -7.40 14.72
N PRO A 190 7.73 -6.47 13.74
CA PRO A 190 8.05 -6.82 12.37
C PRO A 190 9.53 -7.14 12.21
N VAL A 191 9.83 -8.17 11.43
CA VAL A 191 11.16 -8.46 10.92
C VAL A 191 11.33 -7.70 9.60
N ILE A 192 12.39 -6.90 9.51
CA ILE A 192 12.70 -6.16 8.29
C ILE A 192 13.50 -7.04 7.34
N ARG A 193 13.07 -7.09 6.08
CA ARG A 193 13.75 -7.79 4.98
C ARG A 193 13.91 -6.80 3.83
N THR A 194 15.14 -6.59 3.37
CA THR A 194 15.39 -5.81 2.15
C THR A 194 15.82 -6.79 1.06
N VAL A 195 15.12 -6.80 -0.06
CA VAL A 195 15.35 -7.72 -1.18
C VAL A 195 15.51 -6.95 -2.48
N LYS A 196 16.22 -7.53 -3.44
CA LYS A 196 16.37 -6.98 -4.79
C LYS A 196 15.26 -7.45 -5.73
N SER A 197 14.74 -8.64 -5.47
CA SER A 197 13.69 -9.27 -6.28
C SER A 197 12.63 -9.92 -5.38
N VAL A 198 11.41 -9.99 -5.91
CA VAL A 198 10.25 -10.58 -5.24
C VAL A 198 9.59 -11.56 -6.21
N GLY A 199 9.54 -12.83 -5.82
CA GLY A 199 8.71 -13.83 -6.47
C GLY A 199 7.27 -13.69 -5.99
N MET A 200 6.29 -13.72 -6.88
CA MET A 200 4.88 -13.56 -6.58
C MET A 200 4.09 -14.69 -7.24
N ILE A 201 3.33 -15.44 -6.46
CA ILE A 201 2.45 -16.51 -6.96
C ILE A 201 1.01 -16.15 -6.58
N ALA A 202 0.20 -15.82 -7.58
CA ALA A 202 -1.19 -15.44 -7.39
C ALA A 202 -2.14 -16.49 -7.98
N GLY A 203 -3.28 -16.73 -7.32
CA GLY A 203 -4.37 -17.57 -7.82
C GLY A 203 -5.69 -16.82 -7.82
N GLY A 204 -6.30 -16.61 -8.99
CA GLY A 204 -7.58 -15.90 -9.13
C GLY A 204 -7.57 -14.54 -8.42
N THR A 205 -8.48 -14.34 -7.46
CA THR A 205 -8.60 -13.08 -6.70
C THR A 205 -7.38 -12.75 -5.83
N GLY A 206 -6.44 -13.68 -5.64
CA GLY A 206 -5.18 -13.43 -4.94
C GLY A 206 -4.22 -12.49 -5.66
N ILE A 207 -4.59 -11.96 -6.84
CA ILE A 207 -3.80 -10.97 -7.57
C ILE A 207 -3.78 -9.60 -6.88
N THR A 208 -4.81 -9.21 -6.12
CA THR A 208 -4.93 -7.83 -5.63
C THR A 208 -3.87 -7.42 -4.60
N PRO A 209 -3.44 -8.27 -3.64
CA PRO A 209 -2.24 -7.98 -2.83
C PRO A 209 -0.98 -7.80 -3.67
N MET A 210 -0.80 -8.64 -4.70
CA MET A 210 0.38 -8.56 -5.58
C MET A 210 0.36 -7.25 -6.37
N LEU A 211 -0.76 -6.91 -6.99
CA LEU A 211 -0.92 -5.69 -7.78
C LEU A 211 -0.67 -4.43 -6.94
N GLN A 212 -1.11 -4.42 -5.69
CA GLN A 212 -0.86 -3.30 -4.77
C GLN A 212 0.66 -3.08 -4.56
N VAL A 213 1.41 -4.16 -4.32
CA VAL A 213 2.88 -4.10 -4.16
C VAL A 213 3.56 -3.74 -5.49
N ILE A 214 3.16 -4.36 -6.61
CA ILE A 214 3.70 -4.09 -7.94
C ILE A 214 3.53 -2.61 -8.29
N ARG A 215 2.33 -2.05 -8.15
CA ARG A 215 2.06 -0.63 -8.46
C ARG A 215 2.90 0.31 -7.59
N ALA A 216 3.05 0.00 -6.29
CA ALA A 216 3.88 0.80 -5.40
C ALA A 216 5.35 0.83 -5.83
N ILE A 217 5.91 -0.32 -6.24
CA ILE A 217 7.27 -0.43 -6.75
C ILE A 217 7.42 0.31 -8.08
N MET A 218 6.52 0.05 -9.03
CA MET A 218 6.64 0.61 -10.39
C MET A 218 6.50 2.14 -10.40
N LYS A 219 5.68 2.68 -9.49
CA LYS A 219 5.47 4.12 -9.33
C LYS A 219 6.70 4.88 -8.85
N ASP A 220 7.56 4.28 -8.04
CA ASP A 220 8.81 4.91 -7.59
C ASP A 220 9.94 4.62 -8.60
N PRO A 221 10.45 5.62 -9.35
CA PRO A 221 11.53 5.40 -10.30
C PRO A 221 12.87 5.03 -9.63
N ASP A 222 13.04 5.34 -8.34
CA ASP A 222 14.23 5.00 -7.56
C ASP A 222 14.13 3.63 -6.87
N ASP A 223 13.01 2.93 -7.06
CA ASP A 223 12.81 1.59 -6.53
C ASP A 223 13.24 0.55 -7.56
N HIS A 224 14.41 -0.06 -7.35
CA HIS A 224 14.99 -1.03 -8.27
C HIS A 224 14.53 -2.47 -8.03
N THR A 225 13.51 -2.67 -7.20
CA THR A 225 12.98 -4.02 -6.90
C THR A 225 12.38 -4.66 -8.15
N VAL A 226 12.77 -5.89 -8.46
CA VAL A 226 12.24 -6.65 -9.61
C VAL A 226 11.15 -7.61 -9.14
N CYS A 227 9.94 -7.46 -9.67
CA CYS A 227 8.80 -8.34 -9.40
C CYS A 227 8.67 -9.42 -10.47
N HIS A 228 8.52 -10.66 -10.03
CA HIS A 228 8.28 -11.82 -10.89
C HIS A 228 6.94 -12.45 -10.53
N LEU A 229 5.92 -12.26 -11.38
CA LEU A 229 4.57 -12.75 -11.13
C LEU A 229 4.28 -14.00 -11.95
N LEU A 230 4.00 -15.12 -11.26
CA LEU A 230 3.35 -16.30 -11.79
C LEU A 230 1.86 -16.27 -11.40
N PHE A 231 0.99 -16.08 -12.38
CA PHE A 231 -0.44 -15.87 -12.14
C PHE A 231 -1.31 -17.01 -12.68
N ALA A 232 -1.87 -17.80 -11.76
CA ALA A 232 -2.71 -18.95 -12.05
C ALA A 232 -4.21 -18.60 -12.09
N ASN A 233 -4.90 -19.04 -13.14
CA ASN A 233 -6.34 -18.90 -13.31
C ASN A 233 -6.96 -20.18 -13.89
N GLN A 234 -8.28 -20.33 -13.85
CA GLN A 234 -8.92 -21.53 -14.41
C GLN A 234 -8.92 -21.54 -15.94
N THR A 235 -9.27 -20.40 -16.55
CA THR A 235 -9.33 -20.20 -18.00
C THR A 235 -8.84 -18.80 -18.35
N GLU A 236 -8.58 -18.53 -19.63
CA GLU A 236 -8.08 -17.21 -20.07
C GLU A 236 -9.02 -16.05 -19.72
N LYS A 237 -10.34 -16.27 -19.85
CA LYS A 237 -11.37 -15.27 -19.49
C LYS A 237 -11.47 -15.00 -17.97
N ASP A 238 -10.84 -15.84 -17.15
CA ASP A 238 -10.80 -15.68 -15.70
C ASP A 238 -9.60 -14.83 -15.23
N ILE A 239 -8.69 -14.45 -16.14
CA ILE A 239 -7.52 -13.64 -15.78
C ILE A 239 -7.99 -12.23 -15.40
N LEU A 240 -8.00 -11.97 -14.10
CA LEU A 240 -8.36 -10.68 -13.54
C LEU A 240 -7.29 -9.63 -13.86
N LEU A 241 -7.72 -8.44 -14.28
CA LEU A 241 -6.83 -7.28 -14.48
C LEU A 241 -5.72 -7.54 -15.51
N ARG A 242 -6.01 -8.37 -16.52
CA ARG A 242 -5.04 -8.71 -17.58
C ARG A 242 -4.53 -7.48 -18.32
N PRO A 243 -5.38 -6.56 -18.81
CA PRO A 243 -4.91 -5.36 -19.51
C PRO A 243 -3.94 -4.54 -18.66
N GLU A 244 -4.24 -4.34 -17.38
CA GLU A 244 -3.41 -3.57 -16.45
C GLU A 244 -2.07 -4.25 -16.17
N LEU A 245 -2.05 -5.59 -16.04
CA LEU A 245 -0.81 -6.35 -15.87
C LEU A 245 0.06 -6.31 -17.13
N GLU A 246 -0.54 -6.44 -18.31
CA GLU A 246 0.21 -6.37 -19.57
C GLU A 246 0.73 -4.96 -19.85
N GLU A 247 -0.02 -3.92 -19.49
CA GLU A 247 0.44 -2.51 -19.53
C GLU A 247 1.64 -2.30 -18.61
N LEU A 248 1.56 -2.73 -17.35
CA LEU A 248 2.70 -2.68 -16.42
C LEU A 248 3.93 -3.43 -16.95
N ARG A 249 3.73 -4.58 -17.63
CA ARG A 249 4.82 -5.33 -18.25
C ARG A 249 5.44 -4.54 -19.40
N ASN A 250 4.64 -3.90 -20.23
CA ASN A 250 5.11 -3.13 -21.39
C ASN A 250 5.91 -1.89 -20.93
N GLU A 251 5.42 -1.17 -19.93
CA GLU A 251 6.06 0.05 -19.42
C GLU A 251 7.27 -0.22 -18.52
N HIS A 252 7.27 -1.35 -17.80
CA HIS A 252 8.26 -1.65 -16.76
C HIS A 252 8.91 -3.03 -16.91
N SER A 253 9.06 -3.53 -18.13
CA SER A 253 9.62 -4.87 -18.42
C SER A 253 10.96 -5.18 -17.74
N ALA A 254 11.79 -4.16 -17.45
CA ALA A 254 13.03 -4.32 -16.70
C ALA A 254 12.80 -4.75 -15.23
N ARG A 255 11.74 -4.24 -14.59
CA ARG A 255 11.39 -4.47 -13.18
C ARG A 255 10.16 -5.36 -12.97
N PHE A 256 9.41 -5.69 -14.02
CA PHE A 256 8.22 -6.54 -13.92
C PHE A 256 8.24 -7.67 -14.94
N LYS A 257 8.34 -8.90 -14.44
CA LYS A 257 8.22 -10.14 -15.21
C LYS A 257 6.86 -10.76 -14.92
N LEU A 258 6.17 -11.17 -15.98
CA LEU A 258 4.79 -11.64 -15.92
C LEU A 258 4.66 -12.95 -16.68
N TRP A 259 4.12 -13.95 -16.00
CA TRP A 259 3.83 -15.25 -16.57
C TRP A 259 2.46 -15.76 -16.10
N TYR A 260 1.77 -16.48 -16.97
CA TYR A 260 0.45 -17.02 -16.67
C TYR A 260 0.47 -18.55 -16.68
N THR A 261 -0.42 -19.14 -15.90
CA THR A 261 -0.80 -20.55 -16.10
C THR A 261 -2.31 -20.72 -16.01
N LEU A 262 -2.86 -21.60 -16.83
CA LEU A 262 -4.30 -21.88 -16.90
C LEU A 262 -4.59 -23.35 -16.63
N ASP A 263 -5.58 -23.67 -15.80
CA ASP A 263 -6.06 -25.06 -15.65
C ASP A 263 -6.50 -25.64 -17.00
N ARG A 264 -7.23 -24.82 -17.79
CA ARG A 264 -7.75 -25.14 -19.11
C ARG A 264 -7.37 -24.02 -20.08
N ALA A 265 -6.28 -24.22 -20.80
CA ALA A 265 -5.80 -23.29 -21.82
C ALA A 265 -6.59 -23.45 -23.14
N PRO A 266 -6.78 -22.35 -23.90
CA PRO A 266 -7.23 -22.44 -25.29
C PRO A 266 -6.14 -23.05 -26.18
N GLU A 267 -6.48 -23.39 -27.43
CA GLU A 267 -5.53 -23.98 -28.39
C GLU A 267 -4.34 -23.04 -28.69
N ALA A 268 -4.61 -21.74 -28.84
CA ALA A 268 -3.59 -20.71 -28.99
C ALA A 268 -3.27 -20.10 -27.62
N TRP A 269 -2.25 -20.64 -26.94
CA TRP A 269 -1.81 -20.17 -25.63
C TRP A 269 -0.29 -20.19 -25.51
N ASP A 270 0.30 -19.01 -25.32
CA ASP A 270 1.76 -18.81 -25.33
C ASP A 270 2.42 -19.05 -23.96
N TYR A 271 1.63 -19.32 -22.91
CA TYR A 271 2.13 -19.49 -21.54
C TYR A 271 1.89 -20.92 -21.05
N SER A 272 2.09 -21.15 -19.75
CA SER A 272 1.96 -22.48 -19.16
C SER A 272 0.51 -22.96 -19.05
N GLN A 273 0.32 -24.27 -19.01
CA GLN A 273 -0.96 -24.91 -18.70
C GLN A 273 -0.81 -25.82 -17.47
N GLY A 274 -1.84 -25.84 -16.64
CA GLY A 274 -1.95 -26.67 -15.43
C GLY A 274 -1.78 -25.87 -14.15
N PHE A 275 -1.80 -26.59 -13.03
CA PHE A 275 -1.52 -25.99 -11.72
C PHE A 275 -0.04 -25.57 -11.63
N VAL A 276 0.24 -24.60 -10.75
CA VAL A 276 1.60 -24.19 -10.41
C VAL A 276 2.43 -25.43 -10.05
N ASN A 277 3.56 -25.59 -10.73
CA ASN A 277 4.44 -26.73 -10.57
C ASN A 277 5.91 -26.27 -10.36
N GLU A 278 6.81 -27.23 -10.19
CA GLU A 278 8.23 -26.98 -9.95
C GLU A 278 8.92 -26.25 -11.12
N GLU A 279 8.63 -26.65 -12.35
CA GLU A 279 9.19 -26.06 -13.58
C GLU A 279 8.79 -24.58 -13.69
N MET A 280 7.51 -24.26 -13.55
CA MET A 280 7.02 -22.88 -13.58
C MET A 280 7.66 -22.00 -12.52
N ILE A 281 7.90 -22.53 -11.31
CA ILE A 281 8.57 -21.78 -10.25
C ILE A 281 10.03 -21.54 -10.60
N ARG A 282 10.73 -22.57 -11.09
CA ARG A 282 12.14 -22.49 -11.49
C ARG A 282 12.36 -21.49 -12.63
N ASP A 283 11.46 -21.47 -13.60
CA ASP A 283 11.63 -20.69 -14.83
C ASP A 283 11.09 -19.25 -14.72
N HIS A 284 10.15 -19.00 -13.82
CA HIS A 284 9.44 -17.72 -13.77
C HIS A 284 9.56 -16.94 -12.46
N LEU A 285 10.09 -17.53 -11.37
CA LEU A 285 10.47 -16.79 -10.17
C LEU A 285 11.99 -16.55 -10.13
N PRO A 286 12.49 -15.60 -9.32
CA PRO A 286 13.93 -15.43 -9.14
C PRO A 286 14.52 -16.68 -8.46
N PRO A 287 15.75 -17.07 -8.79
CA PRO A 287 16.36 -18.27 -8.22
C PRO A 287 16.62 -18.10 -6.71
N PRO A 288 16.59 -19.18 -5.91
CA PRO A 288 16.76 -19.11 -4.46
C PRO A 288 18.12 -18.51 -4.03
N GLU A 289 19.16 -18.63 -4.87
CA GLU A 289 20.49 -18.07 -4.65
C GLU A 289 20.52 -16.53 -4.63
N GLU A 290 19.54 -15.87 -5.26
CA GLU A 290 19.35 -14.41 -5.17
C GLU A 290 18.62 -13.99 -3.89
N GLU A 291 18.21 -14.96 -3.07
CA GLU A 291 17.47 -14.80 -1.83
C GLU A 291 16.20 -13.92 -1.96
N PRO A 292 15.33 -14.15 -2.96
CA PRO A 292 14.13 -13.35 -3.13
C PRO A 292 13.18 -13.54 -1.94
N LEU A 293 12.33 -12.53 -1.70
CA LEU A 293 11.10 -12.75 -0.94
C LEU A 293 10.08 -13.40 -1.88
N VAL A 294 9.40 -14.46 -1.44
CA VAL A 294 8.34 -15.11 -2.20
C VAL A 294 6.99 -14.83 -1.54
N LEU A 295 6.10 -14.13 -2.24
CA LEU A 295 4.76 -13.80 -1.81
C LEU A 295 3.74 -14.71 -2.49
N MET A 296 2.76 -15.21 -1.74
CA MET A 296 1.72 -16.08 -2.27
C MET A 296 0.34 -15.61 -1.83
N CYS A 297 -0.64 -15.67 -2.72
CA CYS A 297 -2.05 -15.48 -2.38
C CYS A 297 -2.94 -16.24 -3.35
N GLY A 298 -3.82 -17.09 -2.84
CA GLY A 298 -4.69 -17.92 -3.66
C GLY A 298 -5.51 -18.88 -2.80
N PRO A 299 -6.29 -19.78 -3.42
CA PRO A 299 -7.06 -20.78 -2.70
C PRO A 299 -6.17 -21.63 -1.78
N PRO A 300 -6.61 -22.00 -0.56
CA PRO A 300 -5.79 -22.80 0.35
C PRO A 300 -5.19 -24.07 -0.26
N PRO A 301 -5.92 -24.85 -1.09
CA PRO A 301 -5.34 -26.01 -1.77
C PRO A 301 -4.19 -25.66 -2.73
N MET A 302 -4.26 -24.51 -3.41
CA MET A 302 -3.18 -24.06 -4.27
C MET A 302 -1.91 -23.80 -3.46
N ILE A 303 -2.03 -23.07 -2.34
CA ILE A 303 -0.88 -22.77 -1.48
C ILE A 303 -0.28 -24.06 -0.91
N GLN A 304 -1.14 -24.96 -0.40
CA GLN A 304 -0.73 -26.16 0.31
C GLN A 304 -0.12 -27.24 -0.60
N TYR A 305 -0.69 -27.44 -1.80
CA TYR A 305 -0.33 -28.57 -2.66
C TYR A 305 0.50 -28.18 -3.88
N ALA A 306 0.35 -26.94 -4.38
CA ALA A 306 1.01 -26.48 -5.59
C ALA A 306 2.15 -25.50 -5.31
N CYS A 307 2.01 -24.57 -4.36
CA CYS A 307 3.07 -23.59 -4.09
C CYS A 307 4.14 -24.13 -3.14
N LEU A 308 3.77 -24.41 -1.88
CA LEU A 308 4.75 -24.72 -0.83
C LEU A 308 5.64 -25.94 -1.13
N PRO A 309 5.13 -27.09 -1.62
CA PRO A 309 5.98 -28.24 -1.91
C PRO A 309 6.93 -28.00 -3.08
N ASN A 310 6.51 -27.24 -4.10
CA ASN A 310 7.35 -26.97 -5.26
C ASN A 310 8.40 -25.88 -4.97
N LEU A 311 8.07 -24.87 -4.15
CA LEU A 311 9.06 -23.91 -3.64
C LEU A 311 10.17 -24.62 -2.85
N ASP A 312 9.80 -25.59 -2.01
CA ASP A 312 10.75 -26.42 -1.24
C ASP A 312 11.65 -27.26 -2.16
N ARG A 313 11.09 -27.89 -3.21
CA ARG A 313 11.86 -28.64 -4.23
C ARG A 313 12.84 -27.77 -5.02
N VAL A 314 12.43 -26.55 -5.37
CA VAL A 314 13.32 -25.59 -6.05
C VAL A 314 14.40 -25.05 -5.10
N GLY A 315 14.14 -25.06 -3.79
CA GLY A 315 15.11 -24.66 -2.76
C GLY A 315 14.83 -23.31 -2.10
N HIS A 316 13.63 -22.75 -2.27
CA HIS A 316 13.23 -21.53 -1.55
C HIS A 316 12.95 -21.85 -0.08
N PRO A 317 13.65 -21.22 0.87
CA PRO A 317 13.46 -21.52 2.27
C PRO A 317 12.15 -20.94 2.81
N LYS A 318 11.51 -21.63 3.76
CA LYS A 318 10.17 -21.27 4.27
C LYS A 318 10.12 -19.87 4.87
N GLU A 319 11.19 -19.42 5.51
CA GLU A 319 11.32 -18.08 6.10
C GLU A 319 11.36 -16.94 5.07
N ARG A 320 11.56 -17.25 3.78
CA ARG A 320 11.44 -16.32 2.66
C ARG A 320 10.08 -16.40 1.98
N CYS A 321 9.21 -17.32 2.38
CA CYS A 321 7.88 -17.50 1.80
C CYS A 321 6.81 -16.90 2.72
N PHE A 322 5.97 -16.02 2.17
CA PHE A 322 4.87 -15.38 2.89
C PHE A 322 3.55 -15.59 2.15
N ALA A 323 2.53 -16.10 2.84
CA ALA A 323 1.17 -16.18 2.33
C ALA A 323 0.32 -15.06 2.96
N PHE A 324 -0.37 -14.28 2.11
CA PHE A 324 -1.31 -13.23 2.54
C PHE A 324 -2.55 -13.78 3.25
#